data_AF-A0A378BN22-F1
#
_entry.id   AF-A0A378BN22-F1
#
_cell.length_a   1.000
_cell.length_b   1.000
_cell.length_c   1.000
_cell.angle_alpha   90.00
_cell.angle_beta   90.00
_cell.angle_gamma   90.00
#
_symmetry.space_group_name_H-M   'P 1'
#
loop_
_entity.id
_entity.type
_entity.pdbx_description
1 polymer ?
#
loop_
_entity_poly.entity_id
_entity_poly.type
_entity_poly.pdbx_seq_one_letter_code
_entity_poly.pdbx_strand_id
1 'polypeptide(L)'
;MSYYAEDAALVVKPGMVVRGKENIRKAFIAIADYFQHRLVVTQGKMEVIEGGGNALVIMETWLDIPTADGISQVTRRATYVFQKQGERWLCTVDNSYGTDLLDD
;
A
#
# COMPACT_ATOMS: atom_id res chain seq x y z
N MET A 1 -4.26 -11.14 5.65
CA MET A 1 -5.33 -10.86 4.65
C MET A 1 -6.67 -10.45 5.26
N SER A 2 -6.83 -10.45 6.59
CA SER A 2 -8.07 -10.05 7.28
C SER A 2 -8.39 -8.55 7.24
N TYR A 3 -7.45 -7.71 6.78
CA TYR A 3 -7.60 -6.26 6.64
C TYR A 3 -7.99 -5.81 5.23
N TYR A 4 -8.07 -6.74 4.27
CA TYR A 4 -8.50 -6.45 2.89
C TYR A 4 -9.94 -6.90 2.67
N ALA A 5 -10.65 -6.20 1.78
CA ALA A 5 -11.88 -6.71 1.17
C ALA A 5 -11.57 -7.90 0.25
N GLU A 6 -12.58 -8.72 -0.05
CA GLU A 6 -12.40 -9.92 -0.91
C GLU A 6 -11.93 -9.56 -2.33
N ASP A 7 -12.41 -8.45 -2.86
CA ASP A 7 -12.15 -7.93 -4.21
C ASP A 7 -11.15 -6.77 -4.25
N ALA A 8 -10.41 -6.56 -3.15
CA ALA A 8 -9.47 -5.45 -3.01
C ALA A 8 -8.43 -5.40 -4.15
N ALA A 9 -7.94 -4.19 -4.43
CA ALA A 9 -6.90 -3.92 -5.41
C ALA A 9 -5.59 -3.57 -4.71
N LEU A 10 -4.46 -4.04 -5.23
CA LEU A 10 -3.12 -3.63 -4.81
C LEU A 10 -2.32 -3.16 -6.03
N VAL A 11 -1.73 -1.97 -5.94
CA VAL A 11 -0.74 -1.48 -6.89
C VAL A 11 0.63 -2.00 -6.47
N VAL A 12 1.13 -3.00 -7.19
CA VAL A 12 2.44 -3.63 -6.91
C VAL A 12 3.57 -2.68 -7.31
N LYS A 13 3.45 -2.12 -8.51
CA LYS A 13 4.33 -1.11 -9.11
C LYS A 13 3.54 -0.33 -10.18
N PRO A 14 4.03 0.82 -10.66
CA PRO A 14 3.41 1.52 -11.77
C PRO A 14 3.14 0.56 -12.95
N GLY A 15 1.92 0.63 -13.50
CA GLY A 15 1.45 -0.27 -14.57
C GLY A 15 1.08 -1.70 -14.15
N MET A 16 1.19 -2.07 -12.86
CA MET A 16 0.87 -3.42 -12.37
C MET A 16 -0.07 -3.40 -11.17
N VAL A 17 -1.31 -3.82 -11.39
CA VAL A 17 -2.35 -3.96 -10.37
C VAL A 17 -2.78 -5.41 -10.25
N VAL A 18 -2.89 -5.91 -9.03
CA VAL A 18 -3.48 -7.22 -8.73
C VAL A 18 -4.78 -7.05 -7.96
N ARG A 19 -5.69 -8.02 -8.10
CA ARG A 19 -7.01 -7.99 -7.47
C ARG A 19 -7.31 -9.28 -6.73
N GLY A 20 -8.00 -9.14 -5.60
CA GLY A 20 -8.43 -10.23 -4.75
C GLY A 20 -7.35 -10.71 -3.78
N LYS A 21 -7.79 -11.17 -2.60
CA LYS A 21 -6.90 -11.51 -1.46
C LYS A 21 -5.78 -12.49 -1.82
N GLU A 22 -6.08 -13.50 -2.64
CA GLU A 22 -5.08 -14.51 -2.99
C GLU A 22 -3.95 -13.95 -3.87
N ASN A 23 -4.28 -13.08 -4.83
CA ASN A 23 -3.26 -12.44 -5.66
C ASN A 23 -2.48 -11.38 -4.87
N ILE A 24 -3.15 -10.63 -3.99
CA ILE A 24 -2.51 -9.70 -3.07
C ILE A 24 -1.52 -10.43 -2.16
N ARG A 25 -1.91 -11.59 -1.60
CA ARG A 25 -1.03 -12.42 -0.77
C ARG A 25 0.21 -12.88 -1.53
N LYS A 26 0.05 -13.35 -2.77
CA LYS A 26 1.18 -13.73 -3.64
C LYS A 26 2.09 -12.54 -3.94
N ALA A 27 1.51 -11.36 -4.22
CA ALA A 27 2.27 -10.14 -4.45
C ALA A 27 3.10 -9.74 -3.22
N PHE A 28 2.53 -9.80 -2.01
CA PHE A 28 3.29 -9.51 -0.78
C PHE A 28 4.47 -10.44 -0.56
N ILE A 29 4.31 -11.73 -0.83
CA ILE A 29 5.42 -12.70 -0.75
C ILE A 29 6.51 -12.31 -1.74
N ALA A 30 6.15 -12.06 -3.00
CA ALA A 30 7.12 -11.67 -4.03
C ALA A 30 7.82 -10.34 -3.72
N ILE A 31 7.11 -9.35 -3.17
CA ILE A 31 7.69 -8.07 -2.74
C ILE A 31 8.67 -8.30 -1.58
N ALA A 32 8.29 -9.10 -0.60
CA ALA A 32 9.15 -9.39 0.55
C ALA A 32 10.43 -10.12 0.11
N ASP A 33 10.31 -11.10 -0.79
CA ASP A 33 11.45 -11.81 -1.38
C ASP A 33 12.35 -10.87 -2.17
N TYR A 34 11.76 -9.98 -2.99
CA TYR A 34 12.49 -8.99 -3.78
C TYR A 34 13.35 -8.06 -2.90
N PHE A 35 12.81 -7.62 -1.76
CA PHE A 35 13.54 -6.81 -0.78
C PHE A 35 14.29 -7.64 0.28
N GLN A 36 14.37 -8.97 0.10
CA GLN A 36 15.04 -9.90 1.01
C GLN A 36 14.60 -9.76 2.48
N HIS A 37 13.34 -9.39 2.71
CA HIS A 37 12.76 -9.08 4.03
C HIS A 37 13.48 -7.96 4.80
N ARG A 38 14.27 -7.12 4.11
CA ARG A 38 15.07 -6.05 4.74
C ARG A 38 14.49 -4.65 4.52
N LEU A 39 13.37 -4.52 3.81
CA LEU A 39 12.66 -3.24 3.67
C LEU A 39 12.14 -2.77 5.03
N VAL A 40 12.56 -1.59 5.47
CA VAL A 40 12.00 -0.96 6.68
C VAL A 40 11.02 0.13 6.23
N VAL A 41 9.81 0.05 6.81
CA VAL A 41 8.70 0.96 6.50
C VAL A 41 8.37 1.74 7.76
N THR A 42 8.52 3.05 7.72
CA THR A 42 8.18 3.96 8.83
C THR A 42 7.01 4.85 8.44
N GLN A 43 6.03 4.95 9.33
CA GLN A 43 4.87 5.81 9.11
C GLN A 43 5.22 7.27 9.44
N GLY A 44 4.92 8.18 8.52
CA GLY A 44 4.98 9.62 8.70
C GLY A 44 3.60 10.22 9.01
N LYS A 45 3.36 11.43 8.48
CA LYS A 45 2.06 12.11 8.63
C LYS A 45 0.92 11.32 7.97
N MET A 46 -0.26 11.33 8.59
CA MET A 46 -1.47 10.69 8.05
C MET A 46 -2.67 11.63 8.15
N GLU A 47 -3.49 11.65 7.10
CA GLU A 47 -4.79 12.32 7.06
C GLU A 47 -5.86 11.29 6.65
N VAL A 48 -7.01 11.32 7.32
CA VAL A 48 -8.13 10.41 7.07
C VAL A 48 -9.38 11.23 6.74
N ILE A 49 -9.98 10.96 5.59
CA ILE A 49 -11.18 11.65 5.10
C ILE A 49 -12.28 10.60 4.96
N GLU A 50 -13.24 10.60 5.88
CA GLU A 50 -14.38 9.68 5.87
C GLU A 50 -15.58 10.27 5.12
N GLY A 51 -16.29 9.44 4.36
CA GLY A 51 -17.50 9.84 3.64
C GLY A 51 -18.23 8.67 2.98
N GLY A 52 -19.55 8.60 3.13
CA GLY A 52 -20.39 7.63 2.43
C GLY A 52 -20.05 6.16 2.70
N GLY A 53 -19.58 5.83 3.91
CA GLY A 53 -19.13 4.47 4.26
C GLY A 53 -17.73 4.11 3.73
N ASN A 54 -17.01 5.07 3.16
CA ASN A 54 -15.62 4.93 2.75
C ASN A 54 -14.72 5.83 3.60
N ALA A 55 -13.43 5.53 3.62
CA ALA A 55 -12.40 6.39 4.16
C ALA A 55 -11.24 6.44 3.16
N LEU A 56 -10.88 7.65 2.74
CA LEU A 56 -9.64 7.92 2.02
C LEU A 56 -8.55 8.20 3.06
N VAL A 57 -7.46 7.45 3.02
CA VAL A 57 -6.29 7.66 3.87
C VAL A 57 -5.16 8.16 2.98
N ILE A 58 -4.62 9.33 3.31
CA ILE A 58 -3.42 9.88 2.69
C ILE A 58 -2.30 9.77 3.72
N MET A 59 -1.24 9.06 3.38
CA MET A 59 -0.20 8.71 4.34
C MET A 59 1.18 8.94 3.75
N GLU A 60 2.00 9.72 4.46
CA GLU A 60 3.42 9.76 4.23
C GLU A 60 4.07 8.49 4.79
N THR A 61 4.92 7.86 3.99
CA THR A 61 5.65 6.64 4.36
C THR A 61 7.13 6.85 4.01
N TRP A 62 8.01 6.62 4.97
CA TRP A 62 9.45 6.61 4.75
C TRP A 62 9.92 5.17 4.59
N LEU A 63 10.61 4.90 3.50
CA LEU A 63 11.12 3.58 3.13
C LEU A 63 12.64 3.61 3.18
N ASP A 64 13.22 2.75 4.01
CA ASP A 64 14.64 2.44 3.95
C ASP A 64 14.80 1.16 3.10
N ILE A 65 15.25 1.36 1.87
CA ILE A 65 15.42 0.30 0.87
C ILE A 65 16.88 -0.16 0.88
N PRO A 66 17.16 -1.43 1.21
CA PRO A 66 18.50 -1.99 1.10
C PRO A 66 18.92 -2.08 -0.36
N THR A 67 20.14 -1.63 -0.65
CA THR A 67 20.79 -1.67 -1.96
C THR A 67 22.15 -2.35 -1.85
N ALA A 68 22.84 -2.57 -2.98
CA ALA A 68 24.20 -3.11 -2.96
C ALA A 68 25.20 -2.16 -2.26
N ASP A 69 24.96 -0.84 -2.35
CA ASP A 69 25.88 0.20 -1.88
C ASP A 69 25.49 0.79 -0.51
N GLY A 70 24.43 0.27 0.13
CA GLY A 70 23.94 0.76 1.43
C GLY A 70 22.42 0.83 1.50
N ILE A 71 21.88 1.89 2.11
CA ILE A 71 20.45 2.13 2.28
C ILE A 71 20.03 3.33 1.43
N SER A 72 19.01 3.16 0.59
CA SER A 72 18.34 4.23 -0.13
C SER A 72 17.08 4.63 0.63
N GLN A 73 16.96 5.92 0.98
CA GLN A 73 15.80 6.44 1.68
C GLN A 73 14.84 7.09 0.69
N VAL A 74 13.58 6.65 0.69
CA VAL A 74 12.54 7.16 -0.20
C VAL A 74 11.32 7.53 0.60
N THR A 75 10.80 8.74 0.39
CA THR A 75 9.49 9.15 0.91
C THR A 75 8.43 8.87 -0.14
N ARG A 76 7.33 8.24 0.27
CA ARG A 76 6.12 8.07 -0.54
C ARG A 76 4.93 8.75 0.12
N ARG A 77 4.00 9.21 -0.70
CA ARG A 77 2.70 9.73 -0.24
C ARG A 77 1.60 8.80 -0.74
N ALA A 78 1.36 7.74 0.02
CA ALA A 78 0.39 6.71 -0.32
C ALA A 78 -1.05 7.22 -0.22
N THR A 79 -1.94 6.63 -1.03
CA THR A 79 -3.38 6.83 -0.95
C THR A 79 -4.07 5.47 -0.79
N TYR A 80 -4.77 5.27 0.31
CA TYR A 80 -5.52 4.04 0.56
C TYR A 80 -7.01 4.33 0.60
N VAL A 81 -7.82 3.40 0.10
CA VAL A 81 -9.28 3.45 0.25
C VAL A 81 -9.71 2.30 1.15
N PHE A 82 -10.47 2.64 2.17
CA PHE A 82 -11.14 1.68 3.04
C PHE A 82 -12.64 1.81 2.88
N GLN A 83 -13.33 0.68 2.99
CA GLN A 83 -14.79 0.63 3.05
C GLN A 83 -15.22 0.00 4.37
N LYS A 84 -16.26 0.56 4.99
CA LYS A 84 -16.89 0.00 6.17
C LYS A 84 -17.75 -1.20 5.77
N GLN A 85 -17.40 -2.39 6.24
CA GLN A 85 -18.15 -3.62 6.05
C GLN A 85 -18.51 -4.19 7.43
N GLY A 86 -19.78 -4.05 7.82
CA GLY A 86 -20.22 -4.27 9.19
C GLY A 86 -19.54 -3.30 10.16
N GLU A 87 -18.88 -3.83 11.18
CA GLU A 87 -18.16 -3.05 12.19
C GLU A 87 -16.68 -2.81 11.85
N ARG A 88 -16.21 -3.28 10.68
CA ARG A 88 -14.79 -3.24 10.30
C ARG A 88 -14.55 -2.36 9.10
N TRP A 89 -13.43 -1.64 9.13
CA TRP A 89 -12.86 -0.99 7.95
C TRP A 89 -11.94 -1.97 7.25
N LEU A 90 -12.21 -2.23 5.98
CA LEU A 90 -11.40 -3.11 5.13
C LEU A 90 -10.81 -2.30 3.97
N CYS A 91 -9.52 -2.52 3.70
CA CYS A 91 -8.84 -1.91 2.57
C CYS A 91 -9.40 -2.47 1.27
N THR A 92 -9.89 -1.58 0.40
CA THR A 92 -10.41 -1.90 -0.94
C THR A 92 -9.45 -1.45 -2.04
N VAL A 93 -8.66 -0.41 -1.80
CA VAL A 93 -7.58 0.02 -2.70
C VAL A 93 -6.31 0.30 -1.90
N ASP A 94 -5.27 -0.47 -2.20
CA ASP A 94 -3.93 -0.30 -1.68
C ASP A 94 -3.02 0.31 -2.75
N ASN A 95 -2.82 1.62 -2.66
CA ASN A 95 -1.92 2.36 -3.54
C ASN A 95 -0.84 3.07 -2.74
N SER A 96 0.27 2.36 -2.49
CA SER A 96 1.46 2.91 -1.83
C SER A 96 2.18 4.00 -2.61
N TYR A 97 1.85 4.20 -3.89
CA TYR A 97 2.44 5.24 -4.77
C TYR A 97 1.62 6.53 -4.79
N GLY A 98 0.37 6.49 -4.32
CA GLY A 98 -0.51 7.66 -4.33
C GLY A 98 -0.68 8.28 -5.71
N THR A 99 -0.55 9.61 -5.76
CA THR A 99 -0.64 10.38 -7.01
C THR A 99 0.62 10.29 -7.85
N ASP A 100 1.74 9.81 -7.30
CA ASP A 100 3.01 9.66 -8.02
C ASP A 100 2.89 8.60 -9.14
N LEU A 101 1.78 7.85 -9.21
CA LEU A 101 1.43 7.00 -10.37
C LEU A 101 1.20 7.79 -11.68
N LEU A 102 1.02 9.10 -11.60
CA LEU A 102 0.86 9.99 -12.75
C LEU A 102 2.18 10.60 -13.20
N ASP A 103 3.25 10.42 -12.42
CA ASP A 103 4.58 10.89 -12.78
C ASP A 103 5.20 9.86 -13.74
N ASP A 104 5.60 10.32 -14.94
CA ASP A 104 6.09 9.50 -16.06
C ASP A 104 7.32 8.62 -15.73
#